data_AF-A0AAT9FZJ0-F1
#
_entry.id   AF-A0AAT9FZJ0-F1
#
_cell.length_a   1.000
_cell.length_b   1.000
_cell.length_c   1.000
_cell.angle_alpha   90.00
_cell.angle_beta   90.00
_cell.angle_gamma   90.00
#
_symmetry.space_group_name_H-M   'P 1'
#
loop_
_entity.id
_entity.type
_entity.pdbx_description
1 polymer ?
#
loop_
_entity_poly.entity_id
_entity_poly.type
_entity_poly.pdbx_seq_one_letter_code
_entity_poly.pdbx_strand_id
1 'polypeptide(L)' 'MSKKVLFIVGSLRQGSFNHQMALEAEKALAGKAEVSYLDYSTLPLFSQDLEVPTHPAVAAAREAVLAADAI' A
#
# COMPACT_ATOMS: atom_id res chain seq x y z
N MET A 1 18.05 -3.87 -11.32
CA MET A 1 16.97 -4.32 -10.42
C MET A 1 15.63 -3.91 -11.01
N SER A 2 14.58 -4.72 -10.82
CA SER A 2 13.21 -4.30 -11.17
C SER A 2 12.77 -3.15 -10.26
N LYS A 3 11.98 -2.21 -10.78
CA LYS A 3 11.41 -1.11 -9.99
C LYS A 3 10.28 -1.62 -9.12
N LYS A 4 10.23 -1.20 -7.85
CA LYS A 4 9.18 -1.56 -6.90
C LYS A 4 8.08 -0.51 -6.89
N VAL A 5 6.84 -0.90 -7.17
CA VAL A 5 5.67 -0.02 -7.17
C VAL A 5 4.71 -0.48 -6.07
N LEU A 6 4.34 0.43 -5.17
CA LEU A 6 3.41 0.14 -4.07
C LEU A 6 2.04 0.71 -4.39
N PHE A 7 1.08 -0.15 -4.73
CA PHE A 7 -0.29 0.24 -4.95
C PHE A 7 -1.03 0.51 -3.64
N ILE A 8 -1.77 1.61 -3.59
CA ILE A 8 -2.68 1.96 -2.50
C ILE A 8 -4.11 2.02 -3.07
N VAL A 9 -4.88 0.97 -2.83
CA VAL A 9 -6.28 0.90 -3.27
C VAL A 9 -7.16 1.57 -2.22
N GLY A 10 -7.75 2.73 -2.51
CA GLY A 10 -8.59 3.50 -1.58
C GLY A 10 -9.93 2.88 -1.18
N SER A 11 -10.06 1.55 -1.18
CA SER A 11 -11.24 0.83 -0.69
C SER A 11 -10.85 -0.54 -0.14
N LEU A 12 -11.29 -0.81 1.09
CA LEU A 12 -11.18 -2.13 1.73
C LEU A 12 -12.39 -3.04 1.43
N ARG A 13 -13.37 -2.55 0.66
CA ARG A 13 -14.58 -3.32 0.37
C ARG A 13 -14.24 -4.48 -0.56
N GLN A 14 -14.68 -5.68 -0.19
CA GLN A 14 -14.62 -6.85 -1.09
C GLN A 14 -15.35 -6.55 -2.40
N GLY A 15 -14.70 -6.83 -3.53
CA GLY A 15 -15.23 -6.50 -4.86
C GLY A 15 -15.23 -5.00 -5.18
N SER A 16 -14.32 -4.20 -4.59
CA SER A 16 -14.08 -2.82 -5.03
C SER A 16 -13.70 -2.76 -6.51
N PHE A 17 -14.33 -1.86 -7.28
CA PHE A 17 -13.94 -1.62 -8.68
C PHE A 17 -12.52 -1.03 -8.79
N ASN A 18 -12.08 -0.24 -7.81
CA ASN A 18 -10.69 0.24 -7.77
C ASN A 18 -9.69 -0.90 -7.54
N HIS A 19 -10.06 -1.91 -6.75
CA HIS A 19 -9.21 -3.09 -6.59
C HIS A 19 -9.12 -3.88 -7.90
N GLN A 20 -10.25 -4.06 -8.60
CA GLN A 20 -10.27 -4.71 -9.92
C GLN A 20 -9.41 -3.95 -10.94
N MET A 21 -9.49 -2.61 -10.97
CA MET A 21 -8.65 -1.78 -11.81
C MET A 21 -7.16 -1.92 -11.46
N ALA A 22 -6.82 -1.98 -10.17
CA ALA A 22 -5.43 -2.17 -9.74
C ALA A 22 -4.87 -3.53 -10.20
N LEU A 23 -5.67 -4.60 -10.15
CA LEU A 23 -5.28 -5.91 -10.70
C LEU A 23 -5.00 -5.85 -12.21
N GLU A 24 -5.77 -5.07 -12.98
CA GLU A 24 -5.48 -4.86 -14.41
C GLU A 24 -4.20 -4.04 -14.63
N ALA A 25 -3.95 -3.02 -13.80
CA ALA A 25 -2.72 -2.23 -13.86
C ALA A 25 -1.47 -3.07 -13.52
N GLU A 26 -1.56 -3.96 -12.53
CA GLU A 26 -0.51 -4.91 -12.18
C GLU A 26 -0.16 -5.83 -13.37
N LYS A 27 -1.18 -6.39 -14.04
CA LYS A 27 -0.98 -7.18 -15.27
C LYS A 27 -0.28 -6.37 -16.36
N ALA A 28 -0.63 -5.09 -16.54
CA ALA A 28 -0.01 -4.22 -17.53
C ALA A 28 1.46 -3.87 -17.23
N LEU A 29 1.85 -3.96 -15.94
CA LEU A 29 3.21 -3.76 -15.44
C LEU A 29 4.05 -5.05 -15.36
N ALA A 30 3.47 -6.21 -15.68
CA ALA A 30 4.17 -7.49 -15.66
C ALA A 30 5.48 -7.43 -16.47
N GLY A 31 6.59 -7.82 -15.83
CA GLY A 31 7.93 -7.79 -16.42
C GLY A 31 8.60 -6.41 -16.49
N LYS A 32 7.90 -5.33 -16.11
CA LYS A 32 8.44 -3.95 -16.06
C LYS A 32 8.69 -3.46 -14.64
N ALA A 33 7.87 -3.91 -13.68
CA ALA A 33 7.96 -3.56 -12.28
C ALA A 33 7.50 -4.73 -11.39
N GLU A 34 7.95 -4.72 -10.14
CA GLU A 34 7.42 -5.55 -9.06
C GLU A 34 6.33 -4.75 -8.34
N VAL A 35 5.10 -5.26 -8.33
CA VAL A 35 3.95 -4.59 -7.70
C VAL A 35 3.67 -5.23 -6.35
N SER A 36 3.39 -4.39 -5.35
CA SER A 36 2.91 -4.79 -4.03
C SER A 36 1.73 -3.91 -3.62
N TYR A 37 0.91 -4.35 -2.67
CA TYR A 37 -0.26 -3.61 -2.20
C TYR A 37 -0.09 -3.24 -0.73
N LEU A 38 -0.40 -1.99 -0.37
CA LEU A 38 -0.43 -1.57 1.01
C LEU A 38 -1.75 -2.04 1.67
N ASP A 39 -1.65 -2.92 2.67
CA ASP A 39 -2.77 -3.20 3.57
C ASP A 39 -2.80 -2.16 4.70
N TYR A 40 -3.80 -1.28 4.63
CA TYR A 40 -4.04 -0.25 5.63
C TYR A 40 -5.27 -0.52 6.51
N SER A 41 -5.83 -1.74 6.46
CA SER A 41 -7.03 -2.12 7.23
C SER A 41 -6.86 -2.03 8.74
N THR A 42 -5.61 -2.07 9.22
CA THR A 42 -5.24 -2.02 10.65
C THR A 42 -4.66 -0.68 11.07
N LEU A 43 -4.61 0.32 10.19
CA LEU A 43 -4.15 1.66 10.57
C LEU A 43 -5.15 2.32 11.54
N PRO A 44 -4.68 2.83 12.69
CA PRO A 44 -5.55 3.58 13.58
C PRO A 44 -5.94 4.91 12.92
N LEU A 45 -7.10 5.44 13.31
CA LEU A 45 -7.39 6.84 13.04
C LEU A 45 -6.32 7.70 13.72
N PHE A 46 -5.82 8.68 12.99
CA PHE A 46 -4.77 9.56 13.50
C PHE A 46 -5.25 10.30 14.76
N SER A 47 -4.41 10.27 15.79
CA SER A 47 -4.49 11.09 16.99
C SER A 47 -3.07 11.35 17.50
N GLN A 48 -2.79 12.56 17.98
CA GLN A 48 -1.49 12.90 18.57
C GLN A 48 -1.16 12.01 19.78
N ASP A 49 -2.19 11.55 20.51
CA ASP A 49 -2.02 10.66 21.67
C ASP A 49 -1.45 9.28 21.31
N LEU A 50 -1.54 8.88 20.03
CA LEU A 50 -1.05 7.59 19.53
C LEU A 50 0.32 7.67 18.84
N GLU A 51 0.99 8.83 18.88
CA GLU A 51 2.27 9.02 18.21
C GLU A 51 3.43 8.33 18.95
N VAL A 52 3.35 8.23 20.29
CA VAL A 52 4.43 7.71 21.15
C VAL A 52 3.88 6.64 22.11
N PRO A 53 4.30 5.35 21.97
CA PRO A 53 5.15 4.83 20.91
C PRO A 53 4.39 4.72 19.57
N THR A 54 5.13 4.78 18.46
CA THR A 54 4.52 4.66 17.12
C THR A 54 3.80 3.31 16.95
N HIS A 55 2.56 3.36 16.48
CA HIS A 55 1.76 2.16 16.23
C HIS A 55 2.43 1.24 15.19
N PRO A 56 2.51 -0.09 15.41
CA PRO A 56 3.19 -1.03 14.49
C PRO A 56 2.69 -0.97 13.04
N ALA A 57 1.38 -0.86 12.83
CA ALA A 57 0.82 -0.73 11.48
C ALA A 57 1.27 0.56 10.76
N VAL A 58 1.45 1.67 11.49
CA VAL A 58 1.97 2.93 10.95
C VAL A 58 3.45 2.79 10.59
N ALA A 59 4.24 2.10 11.43
CA ALA A 59 5.63 1.80 11.13
C ALA A 59 5.75 0.92 9.88
N ALA A 60 4.97 -0.17 9.79
CA ALA A 60 4.98 -1.07 8.63
C ALA A 60 4.58 -0.35 7.32
N ALA A 61 3.55 0.50 7.35
CA ALA A 61 3.14 1.29 6.19
C ALA A 61 4.24 2.25 5.74
N ARG A 62 4.94 2.88 6.70
CA ARG A 62 6.08 3.78 6.41
C ARG A 62 7.23 3.02 5.74
N GLU A 63 7.60 1.85 6.27
CA GLU A 63 8.65 1.02 5.68
C GLU A 63 8.28 0.56 4.26
N ALA A 64 7.02 0.16 4.03
CA ALA A 64 6.55 -0.21 2.70
C ALA A 64 6.68 0.94 1.69
N VAL A 65 6.32 2.16 2.10
CA VAL A 65 6.46 3.37 1.28
C VAL A 65 7.94 3.70 1.03
N LEU A 66 8.80 3.64 2.05
CA LEU A 66 10.23 3.94 1.91
C LEU A 66 10.96 2.90 1.03
N ALA A 67 10.50 1.66 1.02
CA ALA A 67 11.07 0.58 0.20
C ALA A 67 10.64 0.63 -1.27
N ALA A 68 9.60 1.40 -1.62
CA ALA A 68 9.08 1.50 -2.97
C ALA A 68 9.82 2.59 -3.79
N ASP A 69 10.01 2.33 -5.09
CA ASP A 69 10.52 3.34 -6.02
C ASP A 69 9.42 4.29 -6.51
N ALA A 70 8.16 3.85 -6.46
CA ALA A 70 6.97 4.61 -6.84
C ALA A 70 5.72 4.10 -6.10
N ILE A 71 4.65 4.93 -6.09
CA ILE A 71 3.33 4.65 -5.51
C ILE A 71 2.29 4.79 -6.62
#